data_AF-A0A3B0ISE7-F1
#
_entry.id   AF-A0A3B0ISE7-F1
#
_cell.length_a   1.000
_cell.length_b   1.000
_cell.length_c   1.000
_cell.angle_alpha   90.00
_cell.angle_beta   90.00
_cell.angle_gamma   90.00
#
_symmetry.space_group_name_H-M   'P 1'
#
loop_
_entity.id
_entity.type
_entity.pdbx_description
1 polymer ?
#
loop_
_entity_poly.entity_id
_entity_poly.type
_entity_poly.pdbx_seq_one_letter_code
_entity_poly.pdbx_strand_id
1 'polypeptide(L)'
;MIYTEGTVTTVLGSTIVKGSGTKWSSNNPLVSPGMLMFIKNGDMNYPYMIKAVNSDTELVLAEEATFSATDTTYTINLTEPNNNSDAARALVAANTYILYFLQKMDTWMGENGIVELTVI
;
A
#
# COMPACT_ATOMS: atom_id res chain seq x y z
N MET A 1 -5.89 3.66 2.40
CA MET A 1 -5.34 3.90 3.75
C MET A 1 -4.98 5.38 3.88
N ILE A 2 -4.97 5.98 5.08
CA ILE A 2 -4.59 7.40 5.25
C ILE A 2 -3.24 7.46 5.97
N TYR A 3 -2.28 8.20 5.40
CA TYR A 3 -0.97 8.46 6.00
C TYR A 3 -0.94 9.85 6.64
N THR A 4 -0.48 9.93 7.89
CA THR A 4 -0.49 11.16 8.70
C THR A 4 0.74 11.31 9.61
N GLU A 5 1.78 10.51 9.41
CA GLU A 5 2.97 10.54 10.27
C GLU A 5 3.81 11.79 9.97
N GLY A 6 4.27 12.48 11.02
CA GLY A 6 5.08 13.68 10.92
C GLY A 6 4.30 14.97 10.62
N THR A 7 5.05 16.03 10.34
CA THR A 7 4.54 17.36 9.95
C THR A 7 5.18 17.80 8.64
N VAL A 8 4.59 18.83 8.02
CA VAL A 8 5.13 19.42 6.79
C VAL A 8 5.28 20.93 6.88
N THR A 9 6.23 21.44 6.11
CA THR A 9 6.45 22.86 5.88
C THR A 9 6.33 23.14 4.39
N THR A 10 5.53 24.15 4.06
CA THR A 10 5.35 24.69 2.71
C THR A 10 5.76 26.15 2.66
N VAL A 11 6.21 26.60 1.50
CA VAL A 11 6.52 28.01 1.24
C VAL A 11 5.67 28.45 0.04
N LEU A 12 4.97 29.57 0.18
CA LEU A 12 4.19 30.18 -0.90
C LEU A 12 5.03 30.32 -2.17
N GLY A 13 4.50 29.84 -3.31
CA GLY A 13 5.18 29.86 -4.60
C GLY A 13 6.25 28.76 -4.79
N SER A 14 6.43 27.87 -3.82
CA SER A 14 7.34 26.72 -3.94
C SER A 14 6.56 25.44 -4.25
N THR A 15 7.11 24.58 -5.09
CA THR A 15 6.62 23.20 -5.27
C THR A 15 7.23 22.23 -4.27
N ILE A 16 8.25 22.63 -3.50
CA ILE A 16 8.94 21.75 -2.56
C ILE A 16 8.23 21.75 -1.22
N VAL A 17 7.93 20.55 -0.71
CA VAL A 17 7.42 20.34 0.64
C VAL A 17 8.49 19.63 1.46
N LYS A 18 8.78 20.18 2.63
CA LYS A 18 9.70 19.58 3.60
C LYS A 18 8.91 18.87 4.68
N GLY A 19 9.24 17.61 4.94
CA GLY A 19 8.67 16.82 6.03
C GLY A 19 9.58 16.79 7.25
N SER A 20 8.98 16.64 8.43
CA SER A 20 9.66 16.35 9.69
C SER A 20 9.01 15.15 10.35
N GLY A 21 9.81 14.12 10.69
CA GLY A 21 9.28 12.85 11.20
C GLY A 21 8.46 12.05 10.19
N THR A 22 8.50 12.42 8.92
CA THR A 22 7.84 11.73 7.81
C THR A 22 8.70 10.57 7.29
N LYS A 23 8.08 9.62 6.57
CA LYS A 23 8.67 8.38 6.02
C LYS A 23 8.15 8.08 4.62
N TRP A 24 8.07 9.10 3.76
CA TRP A 24 7.38 8.98 2.47
C TRP A 24 7.95 7.90 1.54
N SER A 25 9.27 7.71 1.54
CA SER A 25 9.99 6.75 0.68
C SER A 25 10.25 5.40 1.36
N SER A 26 10.04 5.29 2.67
CA SER A 26 10.24 4.05 3.44
C SER A 26 8.95 3.47 4.03
N ASN A 27 7.81 4.15 3.89
CA ASN A 27 6.51 3.65 4.36
C ASN A 27 5.99 2.49 3.51
N ASN A 28 5.15 1.63 4.09
CA ASN A 28 4.45 0.58 3.36
C ASN A 28 2.94 0.68 3.63
N PRO A 29 2.11 1.00 2.62
CA PRO A 29 2.42 1.31 1.22
C PRO A 29 3.16 2.64 1.04
N LEU A 30 4.00 2.71 0.01
CA LEU A 30 4.79 3.92 -0.29
C LEU A 30 3.92 5.12 -0.66
N VAL A 31 4.35 6.31 -0.26
CA VAL A 31 3.84 7.54 -0.87
C VAL A 31 4.42 7.61 -2.28
N SER A 32 3.56 7.81 -3.28
CA SER A 32 3.94 7.77 -4.69
C SER A 32 3.43 9.00 -5.46
N PRO A 33 4.09 9.36 -6.58
CA PRO A 33 3.56 10.35 -7.53
C PRO A 33 2.12 10.05 -7.94
N GLY A 34 1.32 11.10 -8.13
CA GLY A 34 -0.10 11.04 -8.49
C GLY A 34 -1.05 10.93 -7.30
N MET A 35 -0.54 10.67 -6.09
CA MET A 35 -1.38 10.67 -4.89
C MET A 35 -1.79 12.10 -4.46
N LEU A 36 -2.96 12.19 -3.85
CA LEU A 36 -3.48 13.43 -3.27
C LEU A 36 -2.99 13.59 -1.82
N MET A 37 -2.41 14.75 -1.55
CA MET A 37 -2.00 15.23 -0.24
C MET A 37 -2.88 16.40 0.17
N PHE A 38 -3.41 16.38 1.38
CA PHE A 38 -4.15 17.49 1.96
C PHE A 38 -3.30 18.15 3.04
N ILE A 39 -2.90 19.40 2.82
CA ILE A 39 -2.08 20.16 3.77
C ILE A 39 -2.99 21.12 4.53
N LYS A 40 -2.90 21.11 5.86
CA LYS A 40 -3.74 21.96 6.71
C LYS A 40 -3.18 23.37 6.77
N ASN A 41 -4.06 24.37 6.67
CA ASN A 41 -3.76 25.77 6.95
C ASN A 41 -4.93 26.38 7.72
N GLY A 42 -4.70 26.76 8.97
CA GLY A 42 -5.78 27.04 9.93
C GLY A 42 -6.68 25.82 10.09
N ASP A 43 -7.99 26.01 9.92
CA ASP A 43 -9.00 24.94 10.03
C ASP A 43 -9.34 24.27 8.67
N MET A 44 -8.69 24.68 7.59
CA MET A 44 -8.96 24.18 6.23
C MET A 44 -7.88 23.22 5.73
N ASN A 45 -8.30 22.26 4.91
CA ASN A 45 -7.42 21.32 4.21
C ASN A 45 -7.33 21.69 2.73
N TYR A 46 -6.12 21.87 2.22
CA TYR A 46 -5.88 22.25 0.83
C TYR A 46 -5.33 21.05 0.05
N PRO A 47 -5.98 20.63 -1.05
CA PRO A 47 -5.53 19.50 -1.84
C PRO A 47 -4.35 19.89 -2.73
N TYR A 48 -3.33 19.05 -2.77
CA TYR A 48 -2.21 19.10 -3.69
C TYR A 48 -1.93 17.72 -4.26
N MET A 49 -1.52 17.68 -5.53
CA MET A 49 -1.06 16.44 -6.15
C MET A 49 0.45 16.30 -5.96
N ILE A 50 0.90 15.11 -5.55
CA ILE A 50 2.32 14.79 -5.44
C ILE A 50 2.87 14.52 -6.85
N LYS A 51 3.89 15.26 -7.27
CA LYS A 51 4.60 15.07 -8.54
C LYS A 51 5.78 14.10 -8.41
N ALA A 52 6.53 14.22 -7.32
CA ALA A 52 7.68 13.36 -7.04
C ALA A 52 7.90 13.22 -5.53
N VAL A 53 8.45 12.09 -5.10
CA VAL A 53 8.92 11.87 -3.73
C VAL A 53 10.43 11.69 -3.82
N ASN A 54 11.20 12.64 -3.29
CA ASN A 54 12.65 12.64 -3.39
C ASN A 54 13.30 11.87 -2.23
N SER A 55 12.69 11.93 -1.04
CA SER A 55 13.13 11.22 0.15
C SER A 55 12.00 11.10 1.18
N ASP A 56 12.30 10.53 2.34
CA ASP A 56 11.36 10.45 3.46
C ASP A 56 10.88 11.81 3.95
N THR A 57 11.64 12.88 3.71
CA THR A 57 11.40 14.24 4.22
C THR A 57 11.34 15.30 3.12
N GLU A 58 11.36 14.92 1.85
CA GLU A 58 11.22 15.86 0.73
C GLU A 58 10.37 15.27 -0.39
N LEU A 59 9.37 16.04 -0.81
CA LEU A 59 8.57 15.75 -1.99
C LEU A 59 8.33 17.03 -2.80
N VAL A 60 7.88 16.84 -4.02
CA VAL A 60 7.57 17.90 -4.98
C VAL A 60 6.07 17.82 -5.33
N LEU A 61 5.37 18.94 -5.24
CA LEU A 61 3.99 19.10 -5.67
C LEU A 61 3.90 19.36 -7.17
N ALA A 62 2.77 19.01 -7.78
CA ALA A 62 2.49 19.30 -9.19
C ALA A 62 2.30 20.79 -9.47
N GLU A 63 1.78 21.52 -8.48
CA GLU A 63 1.52 22.96 -8.52
C GLU A 63 2.19 23.64 -7.32
N GLU A 64 2.46 24.93 -7.44
CA GLU A 64 3.04 25.73 -6.36
C GLU A 64 2.10 25.80 -5.16
N ALA A 65 2.65 25.74 -3.94
CA ALA A 65 1.88 25.92 -2.73
C ALA A 65 1.27 27.34 -2.70
N THR A 66 -0.01 27.43 -2.39
CA THR A 66 -0.79 28.69 -2.34
C THR A 66 -0.71 29.39 -0.99
N PHE A 67 0.04 28.82 -0.04
CA PHE A 67 0.31 29.39 1.27
C PHE A 67 1.62 28.85 1.86
N SER A 68 2.19 29.61 2.80
CA SER A 68 3.26 29.14 3.67
C SER A 68 2.67 28.60 4.98
N ALA A 69 3.10 27.43 5.41
CA ALA A 69 2.79 26.85 6.71
C ALA A 69 4.03 26.13 7.24
N THR A 70 4.22 26.13 8.55
CA THR A 70 5.36 25.48 9.21
C THR A 70 4.86 24.48 10.22
N ASP A 71 5.46 23.29 10.23
CA ASP A 71 5.10 22.17 11.10
C ASP A 71 3.59 21.86 11.13
N THR A 72 2.93 22.01 9.98
CA THR A 72 1.50 21.75 9.88
C THR A 72 1.19 20.27 9.66
N THR A 73 0.03 19.85 10.13
CA THR A 73 -0.50 18.51 9.88
C THR A 73 -0.95 18.36 8.44
N TYR A 74 -0.93 17.13 7.95
CA TYR A 74 -1.36 16.79 6.60
C TYR A 74 -1.90 15.36 6.56
N THR A 75 -2.56 15.02 5.47
CA THR A 75 -2.97 13.64 5.19
C THR A 75 -2.63 13.28 3.75
N ILE A 76 -2.27 12.02 3.49
CA ILE A 76 -2.11 11.48 2.15
C ILE A 76 -3.01 10.25 2.00
N ASN A 77 -3.80 10.23 0.93
CA ASN A 77 -4.57 9.05 0.57
C ASN A 77 -3.65 8.06 -0.13
N LEU A 78 -3.24 7.03 0.59
CA LEU A 78 -2.43 5.95 0.05
C LEU A 78 -3.33 5.00 -0.75
N THR A 79 -2.97 4.83 -2.02
CA THR A 79 -3.51 3.80 -2.91
C THR A 79 -2.66 2.54 -2.79
N GLU A 80 -3.30 1.40 -2.56
CA GLU A 80 -2.65 0.09 -2.59
C GLU A 80 -2.96 -0.61 -3.92
N PRO A 81 -2.02 -0.72 -4.87
CA PRO A 81 -2.01 -1.85 -5.77
C PRO A 81 -1.46 -3.08 -5.01
N ASN A 82 -2.20 -4.20 -4.99
CA ASN A 82 -1.76 -5.52 -4.50
C ASN A 82 -1.31 -5.55 -3.01
N ASN A 83 -2.27 -5.47 -2.08
CA ASN A 83 -1.96 -5.48 -0.66
C ASN A 83 -1.39 -6.83 -0.15
N ASN A 84 -0.76 -6.82 1.03
CA ASN A 84 -0.26 -8.04 1.68
C ASN A 84 -1.35 -9.11 1.83
N SER A 85 -2.61 -8.69 1.99
CA SER A 85 -3.75 -9.59 2.06
C SER A 85 -4.00 -10.30 0.72
N ASP A 86 -3.83 -9.63 -0.40
CA ASP A 86 -3.99 -10.18 -1.75
C ASP A 86 -2.82 -11.11 -2.08
N ALA A 87 -1.60 -10.75 -1.72
CA ALA A 87 -0.44 -11.64 -1.80
C ALA A 87 -0.63 -12.89 -0.90
N ALA A 88 -1.07 -12.71 0.35
CA ALA A 88 -1.35 -13.81 1.27
C ALA A 88 -2.48 -14.70 0.75
N ARG A 89 -3.55 -14.11 0.19
CA ARG A 89 -4.68 -14.84 -0.37
C ARG A 89 -4.28 -15.62 -1.63
N ALA A 90 -3.43 -15.05 -2.49
CA ALA A 90 -2.86 -15.76 -3.64
C ALA A 90 -1.97 -16.94 -3.19
N LEU A 91 -1.12 -16.75 -2.17
CA LEU A 91 -0.29 -17.81 -1.60
C LEU A 91 -1.13 -18.91 -0.94
N VAL A 92 -2.18 -18.54 -0.18
CA VAL A 92 -3.10 -19.50 0.44
C VAL A 92 -3.83 -20.31 -0.62
N ALA A 93 -4.30 -19.68 -1.71
CA ALA A 93 -4.94 -20.38 -2.81
C ALA A 93 -3.98 -21.40 -3.47
N ALA A 94 -2.72 -21.01 -3.73
CA ALA A 94 -1.71 -21.89 -4.29
C ALA A 94 -1.41 -23.09 -3.37
N ASN A 95 -1.22 -22.84 -2.07
CA ASN A 95 -0.96 -23.90 -1.08
C ASN A 95 -2.17 -24.83 -0.90
N THR A 96 -3.40 -24.30 -0.96
CA THR A 96 -4.63 -25.10 -0.85
C THR A 96 -4.72 -26.11 -2.00
N TYR A 97 -4.37 -25.69 -3.22
CA TYR A 97 -4.34 -26.59 -4.37
C TYR A 97 -3.32 -27.73 -4.22
N ILE A 98 -2.12 -27.42 -3.72
CA ILE A 98 -1.08 -28.42 -3.45
C ILE A 98 -1.56 -29.42 -2.39
N LEU A 99 -2.12 -28.93 -1.27
CA LEU A 99 -2.65 -29.78 -0.20
C LEU A 99 -3.76 -30.69 -0.69
N TYR A 100 -4.69 -30.18 -1.50
CA TYR A 100 -5.76 -30.96 -2.10
C TYR A 100 -5.20 -32.10 -2.97
N PHE A 101 -4.24 -31.82 -3.84
CA PHE A 101 -3.61 -32.84 -4.68
C PHE A 101 -2.93 -33.93 -3.84
N LEU A 102 -2.13 -33.54 -2.84
CA LEU A 102 -1.44 -34.47 -1.96
C LEU A 102 -2.41 -35.36 -1.17
N GLN A 103 -3.51 -34.80 -0.65
CA GLN A 103 -4.56 -35.58 0.02
C GLN A 103 -5.22 -36.61 -0.92
N LYS A 104 -5.44 -36.25 -2.19
CA LYS A 104 -5.97 -37.19 -3.18
C LYS A 104 -4.99 -38.30 -3.53
N MET A 105 -3.69 -38.00 -3.63
CA MET A 105 -2.65 -39.02 -3.79
C MET A 105 -2.57 -39.96 -2.59
N ASP A 106 -2.61 -39.42 -1.37
CA ASP A 106 -2.56 -40.20 -0.14
C ASP A 106 -3.78 -41.13 -0.02
N THR A 107 -4.97 -40.62 -0.36
CA THR A 107 -6.18 -41.45 -0.46
C THR A 107 -6.01 -42.57 -1.49
N TRP A 108 -5.50 -42.26 -2.70
CA TRP A 108 -5.29 -43.25 -3.75
C TRP A 108 -4.26 -44.33 -3.38
N MET A 109 -3.20 -43.97 -2.65
CA MET A 109 -2.19 -44.93 -2.20
C MET A 109 -2.63 -45.74 -0.97
N GLY A 110 -3.50 -45.18 -0.12
CA GLY A 110 -4.00 -45.80 1.10
C GLY A 110 -5.28 -46.63 0.90
N GLU A 111 -6.08 -46.34 -0.12
CA GLU A 111 -7.18 -47.19 -0.55
C GLU A 111 -6.59 -48.46 -1.18
N ASN A 112 -6.61 -49.57 -0.43
CA ASN A 112 -6.31 -50.89 -0.96
C ASN A 112 -7.23 -51.17 -2.15
N GLY A 113 -6.70 -51.07 -3.36
CA GLY A 113 -7.40 -51.37 -4.60
C GLY A 113 -7.81 -52.83 -4.70
N ILE A 114 -8.86 -53.21 -3.99
CA ILE A 114 -9.57 -54.48 -4.20
C ILE A 114 -10.75 -54.16 -5.12
N VAL A 115 -10.58 -54.44 -6.40
CA VAL A 115 -11.69 -54.58 -7.33
C VAL A 115 -12.21 -56.00 -7.19
N GLU A 116 -13.32 -56.20 -6.48
CA GLU A 116 -14.00 -57.49 -6.48
C GLU A 116 -14.64 -57.72 -7.85
N LEU A 117 -14.05 -58.62 -8.64
CA LEU A 117 -14.61 -59.09 -9.90
C LEU A 117 -15.60 -60.22 -9.60
N THR A 118 -16.90 -59.92 -9.63
CA THR A 118 -17.94 -60.94 -9.69
C THR A 118 -17.99 -61.51 -11.10
N VAL A 119 -17.49 -62.74 -11.27
CA VAL A 119 -17.68 -63.51 -12.51
C VAL A 119 -19.10 -64.06 -12.49
N ILE A 120 -19.88 -63.73 -13.53
CA ILE A 120 -21.24 -64.23 -13.78
C ILE A 120 -21.17 -65.60 -14.43
#